data_AF-A0A452FU56-F1
#
_entry.id   AF-A0A452FU56-F1
#
_cell.length_a   1.000
_cell.length_b   1.000
_cell.length_c   1.000
_cell.angle_alpha   90.00
_cell.angle_beta   90.00
_cell.angle_gamma   90.00
#
_symmetry.space_group_name_H-M   'P 1'
#
loop_
_entity.id
_entity.type
_entity.pdbx_description
1 polymer ?
#
loop_
_entity_poly.entity_id
_entity_poly.type
_entity_poly.pdbx_seq_one_letter_code
_entity_poly.pdbx_strand_id
1 'polypeptide(L)'
;MNMGDSNMDTGTTLPETVAEEVSLFSTTDMILFSLIVGVMTYWFLFRKKKEEVPEFTKIQTTTSSVKDRSFVEKMKKTGRNIIVFYGSQTGTAEEFANRLSKDAHRYGMRGMAADPEEYDLADLSSLPEIEKALAVFCMATYGEGDPTDNAQDFYDWLQETDVDLSGVKYAVFALGNKTYEHFNAMGKYVDKRLEQLGAQRIFDLGLGDDDGNLEEDFITWREQFWPAVCEHFGVEATGEESSIRQYELMVHTDMDMAKVYTGEMGRLKSYENQKPPFDAKNPFLAVVTTNRKLNQGTERHLMHLELDISDSKIRYESGDHVAVYPANDSALVNQLGEILGADLDVIMSLNNLDGESWVPVLPSTWA
;
A
#
# COMPACT_ATOMS: atom_id res chain seq x y z
N MET A 1 -23.83 36.15 90.68
CA MET A 1 -25.14 35.76 91.25
C MET A 1 -26.08 36.93 91.07
N ASN A 2 -27.32 36.68 90.63
CA ASN A 2 -28.48 37.59 90.59
C ASN A 2 -28.44 38.92 89.79
N MET A 3 -29.65 39.51 89.68
CA MET A 3 -30.17 40.53 88.73
C MET A 3 -30.02 42.00 89.21
N GLY A 4 -30.33 43.00 88.35
CA GLY A 4 -30.86 44.32 88.81
C GLY A 4 -30.64 45.61 87.96
N ASP A 5 -31.54 45.90 87.01
CA ASP A 5 -32.22 47.18 86.60
C ASP A 5 -31.64 48.64 86.63
N SER A 6 -31.93 49.37 85.52
CA SER A 6 -32.60 50.72 85.38
C SER A 6 -31.88 52.09 85.10
N ASN A 7 -32.41 52.79 84.06
CA ASN A 7 -32.63 54.27 83.79
C ASN A 7 -31.44 55.30 83.80
N MET A 8 -31.48 56.53 83.20
CA MET A 8 -32.51 57.37 82.50
C MET A 8 -31.93 58.27 81.33
N ASP A 9 -32.48 59.48 81.01
CA ASP A 9 -32.71 60.00 79.62
C ASP A 9 -32.40 61.51 79.26
N THR A 10 -32.55 61.92 77.96
CA THR A 10 -32.56 63.26 77.25
C THR A 10 -31.21 63.84 76.73
N GLY A 11 -31.09 64.75 75.72
CA GLY A 11 -31.99 65.48 74.75
C GLY A 11 -31.24 66.64 73.99
N THR A 12 -31.68 67.45 72.98
CA THR A 12 -32.85 67.50 72.03
C THR A 12 -32.71 68.62 70.90
N THR A 13 -32.62 68.25 69.59
CA THR A 13 -33.01 68.97 68.30
C THR A 13 -32.25 70.16 67.60
N LEU A 14 -32.52 70.30 66.27
CA LEU A 14 -31.95 71.14 65.18
C LEU A 14 -32.84 72.35 64.74
N PRO A 15 -32.40 73.27 63.84
CA PRO A 15 -32.59 73.22 62.35
C PRO A 15 -31.35 73.75 61.54
N GLU A 16 -31.27 73.93 60.19
CA GLU A 16 -31.78 73.28 58.94
C GLU A 16 -31.04 73.93 57.69
N THR A 17 -31.31 73.56 56.41
CA THR A 17 -30.44 73.90 55.22
C THR A 17 -31.14 74.12 53.85
N VAL A 18 -30.46 74.79 52.88
CA VAL A 18 -30.66 74.71 51.40
C VAL A 18 -29.29 74.86 50.68
N ALA A 19 -29.13 74.32 49.46
CA ALA A 19 -27.86 74.24 48.70
C ALA A 19 -28.00 74.60 47.19
N GLU A 20 -26.90 74.53 46.44
CA GLU A 20 -26.80 74.79 44.99
C GLU A 20 -25.92 73.70 44.32
N GLU A 21 -26.23 73.26 43.08
CA GLU A 21 -25.59 72.11 42.41
C GLU A 21 -24.49 72.50 41.40
N VAL A 22 -23.53 71.58 41.16
CA VAL A 22 -22.44 71.75 40.18
C VAL A 22 -22.33 70.51 39.28
N SER A 23 -22.29 70.72 37.96
CA SER A 23 -22.13 69.65 36.96
C SER A 23 -20.70 69.09 36.93
N LEU A 24 -20.57 67.77 36.77
CA LEU A 24 -19.32 67.02 37.01
C LEU A 24 -18.39 66.81 35.81
N PHE A 25 -18.78 67.21 34.59
CA PHE A 25 -17.99 66.94 33.37
C PHE A 25 -17.92 68.16 32.43
N SER A 26 -16.77 68.37 31.80
CA SER A 26 -16.57 69.45 30.84
C SER A 26 -17.11 69.08 29.45
N THR A 27 -17.45 70.09 28.66
CA THR A 27 -17.80 69.91 27.23
C THR A 27 -16.63 69.31 26.44
N THR A 28 -15.39 69.57 26.84
CA THR A 28 -14.19 68.95 26.26
C THR A 28 -14.14 67.45 26.50
N ASP A 29 -14.55 66.99 27.68
CA ASP A 29 -14.55 65.56 28.04
C ASP A 29 -15.62 64.80 27.25
N MET A 30 -16.81 65.40 27.08
CA MET A 30 -17.87 64.83 26.23
C MET A 30 -17.42 64.64 24.78
N ILE A 31 -16.68 65.60 24.22
CA ILE A 31 -16.10 65.48 22.87
C ILE A 31 -15.09 64.32 22.84
N LEU A 32 -14.18 64.23 23.82
CA LEU A 32 -13.20 63.14 23.90
C LEU A 32 -13.87 61.76 24.00
N PHE A 33 -14.89 61.61 24.86
CA PHE A 33 -15.68 60.39 24.96
C PHE A 33 -16.38 60.03 23.65
N SER A 34 -17.00 60.99 22.96
CA SER A 34 -17.64 60.73 21.66
C SER A 34 -16.64 60.28 20.58
N LEU A 35 -15.41 60.80 20.61
CA LEU A 35 -14.34 60.42 19.69
C LEU A 35 -13.85 58.99 19.98
N ILE A 36 -13.65 58.64 21.26
CA ILE A 36 -13.27 57.29 21.68
C ILE A 36 -14.36 56.27 21.31
N VAL A 37 -15.63 56.59 21.55
CA VAL A 37 -16.77 55.74 21.13
C VAL A 37 -16.87 55.64 19.60
N GLY A 38 -16.60 56.71 18.86
CA GLY A 38 -16.55 56.69 17.39
C GLY A 38 -15.44 55.78 16.87
N VAL A 39 -14.24 55.84 17.44
CA VAL A 39 -13.11 54.97 17.07
C VAL A 39 -13.38 53.51 17.45
N MET A 40 -13.94 53.23 18.63
CA MET A 40 -14.29 51.86 19.03
C MET A 40 -15.43 51.26 18.21
N THR A 41 -16.47 52.03 17.89
CA THR A 41 -17.56 51.55 17.01
C THR A 41 -17.08 51.34 15.58
N TYR A 42 -16.25 52.24 15.02
CA TYR A 42 -15.60 52.02 13.73
C TYR A 42 -14.71 50.76 13.74
N TRP A 43 -13.86 50.59 14.75
CA TRP A 43 -13.00 49.41 14.88
C TRP A 43 -13.80 48.11 15.04
N PHE A 44 -14.94 48.14 15.72
CA PHE A 44 -15.80 46.96 15.89
C PHE A 44 -16.58 46.61 14.62
N LEU A 45 -17.08 47.62 13.89
CA LEU A 45 -17.85 47.44 12.65
C LEU A 45 -16.96 47.08 11.44
N PHE A 46 -15.76 47.66 11.35
CA PHE A 46 -14.80 47.40 10.27
C PHE A 46 -13.72 46.37 10.65
N ARG A 47 -13.89 45.65 11.77
CA ARG A 47 -13.10 44.46 12.06
C ARG A 47 -13.47 43.38 11.03
N LYS A 48 -12.68 43.26 9.95
CA LYS A 48 -12.75 42.09 9.08
C LYS A 48 -12.75 40.85 9.97
N LYS A 49 -13.78 40.00 9.83
CA LYS A 49 -13.75 38.67 10.44
C LYS A 49 -12.46 38.00 10.00
N LYS A 50 -11.80 37.27 10.89
CA LYS A 50 -10.83 36.27 10.43
C LYS A 50 -11.59 35.35 9.50
N GLU A 51 -11.03 35.08 8.34
CA GLU A 51 -11.43 33.90 7.58
C GLU A 51 -11.03 32.70 8.44
N GLU A 52 -12.04 31.95 8.88
CA GLU A 52 -11.83 30.66 9.50
C GLU A 52 -11.28 29.77 8.39
N VAL A 53 -10.00 29.39 8.52
CA VAL A 53 -9.41 28.37 7.64
C VAL A 53 -10.33 27.16 7.76
N PRO A 54 -10.88 26.64 6.65
CA PRO A 54 -11.77 25.49 6.73
C PRO A 54 -10.97 24.35 7.33
N GLU A 55 -11.35 23.96 8.55
CA GLU A 55 -10.81 22.77 9.18
C GLU A 55 -11.25 21.61 8.29
N PHE A 56 -10.30 21.10 7.50
CA PHE A 56 -10.56 19.95 6.65
C PHE A 56 -10.94 18.81 7.57
N THR A 57 -12.24 18.52 7.65
CA THR A 57 -12.74 17.25 8.16
C THR A 57 -11.91 16.18 7.47
N LYS A 58 -10.99 15.55 8.20
CA LYS A 58 -10.26 14.38 7.71
C LYS A 58 -11.33 13.48 7.12
N ILE A 59 -11.22 13.15 5.83
CA ILE A 59 -12.17 12.24 5.20
C ILE A 59 -12.21 11.04 6.11
N GLN A 60 -13.37 10.83 6.74
CA GLN A 60 -13.54 9.74 7.67
C GLN A 60 -13.54 8.52 6.76
N THR A 61 -12.36 7.90 6.61
CA THR A 61 -12.15 6.74 5.75
C THR A 61 -13.25 5.78 6.13
N THR A 62 -14.20 5.57 5.21
CA THR A 62 -15.31 4.67 5.48
C THR A 62 -14.67 3.34 5.80
N THR A 63 -14.83 2.89 7.05
CA THR A 63 -14.19 1.67 7.53
C THR A 63 -14.87 0.48 6.87
N SER A 64 -14.48 0.22 5.61
CA SER A 64 -14.36 -1.11 5.05
C SER A 64 -13.77 -1.99 6.14
N SER A 65 -14.46 -3.08 6.44
CA SER A 65 -14.29 -3.81 7.69
C SER A 65 -12.82 -4.16 7.91
N VAL A 66 -12.27 -3.87 9.10
CA VAL A 66 -10.93 -4.34 9.49
C VAL A 66 -10.82 -5.87 9.33
N LYS A 67 -11.96 -6.58 9.49
CA LYS A 67 -12.11 -8.02 9.19
C LYS A 67 -11.74 -8.44 7.75
N ASP A 68 -11.90 -7.59 6.75
CA ASP A 68 -11.67 -7.97 5.34
C ASP A 68 -10.18 -7.96 4.95
N ARG A 69 -9.30 -7.38 5.79
CA ARG A 69 -7.83 -7.37 5.61
C ARG A 69 -7.08 -8.47 6.38
N SER A 70 -7.78 -9.35 7.09
CA SER A 70 -7.14 -10.43 7.84
C SER A 70 -6.77 -11.60 6.94
N PHE A 71 -5.47 -11.76 6.64
CA PHE A 71 -4.99 -12.93 5.91
C PHE A 71 -5.17 -14.22 6.74
N VAL A 72 -5.17 -14.13 8.08
CA VAL A 72 -5.36 -15.29 8.97
C VAL A 72 -6.81 -15.81 8.93
N GLU A 73 -7.85 -14.95 8.98
CA GLU A 73 -9.23 -15.42 8.76
C GLU A 73 -9.40 -15.99 7.32
N LYS A 74 -8.76 -15.41 6.30
CA LYS A 74 -8.76 -15.91 4.91
C LYS A 74 -8.09 -17.29 4.78
N MET A 75 -6.96 -17.51 5.43
CA MET A 75 -6.27 -18.83 5.49
C MET A 75 -7.13 -19.87 6.21
N LYS A 76 -7.70 -19.54 7.38
CA LYS A 76 -8.62 -20.42 8.13
C LYS A 76 -9.83 -20.82 7.27
N LYS A 77 -10.46 -19.86 6.60
CA LYS A 77 -11.63 -20.07 5.73
C LYS A 77 -11.34 -20.94 4.51
N THR A 78 -10.18 -20.73 3.87
CA THR A 78 -9.77 -21.51 2.69
C THR A 78 -9.11 -22.84 3.03
N GLY A 79 -8.76 -23.10 4.30
CA GLY A 79 -8.05 -24.28 4.75
C GLY A 79 -6.60 -24.30 4.25
N ARG A 80 -5.90 -23.16 4.37
CA ARG A 80 -4.48 -22.99 4.03
C ARG A 80 -3.62 -22.86 5.29
N ASN A 81 -2.40 -23.36 5.22
CA ASN A 81 -1.42 -23.33 6.31
C ASN A 81 -0.07 -22.71 5.91
N ILE A 82 0.19 -22.48 4.61
CA ILE A 82 1.33 -21.66 4.17
C ILE A 82 0.82 -20.35 3.57
N ILE A 83 1.47 -19.24 3.88
CA ILE A 83 1.35 -17.98 3.14
C ILE A 83 2.73 -17.54 2.66
N VAL A 84 2.81 -17.02 1.43
CA VAL A 84 4.05 -16.55 0.82
C VAL A 84 3.86 -15.11 0.37
N PHE A 85 4.42 -14.17 1.14
CA PHE A 85 4.41 -12.76 0.80
C PHE A 85 5.49 -12.43 -0.22
N TYR A 86 5.21 -11.50 -1.14
CA TYR A 86 6.19 -10.99 -2.11
C TYR A 86 6.38 -9.47 -2.02
N GLY A 87 7.62 -9.02 -1.82
CA GLY A 87 8.02 -7.64 -2.11
C GLY A 87 8.62 -7.60 -3.52
N SER A 88 7.96 -6.94 -4.47
CA SER A 88 8.23 -7.09 -5.90
C SER A 88 7.89 -5.83 -6.72
N GLN A 89 8.87 -5.21 -7.38
CA GLN A 89 8.64 -4.09 -8.29
C GLN A 89 8.37 -4.54 -9.75
N THR A 90 8.91 -5.69 -10.14
CA THR A 90 8.99 -6.17 -11.54
C THR A 90 8.42 -7.58 -11.74
N GLY A 91 7.76 -8.15 -10.72
CA GLY A 91 7.11 -9.46 -10.78
C GLY A 91 7.99 -10.66 -10.37
N THR A 92 9.32 -10.54 -10.35
CA THR A 92 10.22 -11.70 -10.08
C THR A 92 9.95 -12.37 -8.73
N ALA A 93 9.77 -11.59 -7.65
CA ALA A 93 9.49 -12.15 -6.33
C ALA A 93 8.05 -12.66 -6.20
N GLU A 94 7.11 -12.08 -6.96
CA GLU A 94 5.73 -12.58 -7.08
C GLU A 94 5.71 -13.96 -7.76
N GLU A 95 6.48 -14.17 -8.84
CA GLU A 95 6.56 -15.47 -9.49
C GLU A 95 7.18 -16.52 -8.57
N PHE A 96 8.26 -16.19 -7.85
CA PHE A 96 8.86 -17.08 -6.86
C PHE A 96 7.87 -17.43 -5.73
N ALA A 97 7.11 -16.46 -5.22
CA ALA A 97 6.06 -16.68 -4.23
C ALA A 97 4.91 -17.57 -4.75
N ASN A 98 4.47 -17.33 -5.99
CA ASN A 98 3.49 -18.16 -6.67
C ASN A 98 3.99 -19.61 -6.86
N ARG A 99 5.28 -19.81 -7.18
CA ARG A 99 5.89 -21.13 -7.32
C ARG A 99 5.94 -21.89 -5.99
N LEU A 100 6.37 -21.23 -4.91
CA LEU A 100 6.35 -21.84 -3.56
C LEU A 100 4.92 -22.16 -3.08
N SER A 101 3.95 -21.27 -3.31
CA SER A 101 2.57 -21.54 -2.88
C SER A 101 1.91 -22.73 -3.61
N LYS A 102 2.34 -23.01 -4.87
CA LYS A 102 1.96 -24.21 -5.63
C LYS A 102 2.67 -25.47 -5.14
N ASP A 103 3.99 -25.40 -4.92
CA ASP A 103 4.77 -26.54 -4.44
C ASP A 103 4.25 -27.09 -3.10
N ALA A 104 3.68 -26.24 -2.23
CA ALA A 104 3.04 -26.64 -0.97
C ALA A 104 2.10 -27.86 -1.07
N HIS A 105 1.32 -27.96 -2.16
CA HIS A 105 0.38 -29.07 -2.39
C HIS A 105 1.09 -30.42 -2.53
N ARG A 106 2.30 -30.43 -3.11
CA ARG A 106 3.13 -31.63 -3.33
C ARG A 106 3.67 -32.21 -2.01
N TYR A 107 3.59 -31.45 -0.92
CA TYR A 107 4.01 -31.80 0.44
C TYR A 107 2.83 -31.93 1.41
N GLY A 108 1.61 -32.12 0.89
CA GLY A 108 0.39 -32.28 1.69
C GLY A 108 -0.07 -31.01 2.43
N MET A 109 0.52 -29.85 2.10
CA MET A 109 0.17 -28.55 2.66
C MET A 109 -0.66 -27.74 1.66
N ARG A 110 -1.20 -26.59 2.07
CA ARG A 110 -1.96 -25.69 1.18
C ARG A 110 -1.47 -24.26 1.35
N GLY A 111 -0.76 -23.77 0.33
CA GLY A 111 -0.16 -22.43 0.28
C GLY A 111 -1.04 -21.39 -0.41
N MET A 112 -0.75 -20.10 -0.20
CA MET A 112 -1.16 -19.00 -1.08
C MET A 112 -0.03 -17.98 -1.22
N ALA A 113 0.09 -17.35 -2.39
CA ALA A 113 0.83 -16.10 -2.53
C ALA A 113 -0.03 -14.91 -2.06
N ALA A 114 0.59 -13.83 -1.59
CA ALA A 114 -0.08 -12.62 -1.14
C ALA A 114 0.79 -11.38 -1.34
N ASP A 115 0.17 -10.29 -1.81
CA ASP A 115 0.79 -8.97 -1.79
C ASP A 115 0.70 -8.38 -0.37
N PRO A 116 1.81 -8.01 0.30
CA PRO A 116 1.76 -7.37 1.61
C PRO A 116 1.03 -6.01 1.62
N GLU A 117 0.85 -5.30 0.50
CA GLU A 117 0.05 -4.06 0.41
C GLU A 117 -1.45 -4.30 0.75
N GLU A 118 -1.96 -5.52 0.50
CA GLU A 118 -3.39 -5.84 0.66
C GLU A 118 -3.81 -6.14 2.11
N TYR A 119 -2.88 -6.51 3.00
CA TYR A 119 -3.19 -7.09 4.33
C TYR A 119 -2.52 -6.29 5.47
N ASP A 120 -3.05 -6.44 6.68
CA ASP A 120 -2.35 -5.95 7.88
C ASP A 120 -1.37 -7.03 8.37
N LEU A 121 -0.07 -6.73 8.41
CA LEU A 121 0.97 -7.68 8.80
C LEU A 121 1.07 -7.83 10.34
N ALA A 122 0.37 -7.02 11.13
CA ALA A 122 0.20 -7.25 12.56
C ALA A 122 -0.52 -8.59 12.88
N ASP A 123 -1.34 -9.09 11.94
CA ASP A 123 -2.01 -10.39 12.03
C ASP A 123 -1.03 -11.58 12.03
N LEU A 124 0.27 -11.39 11.75
CA LEU A 124 1.29 -12.41 11.96
C LEU A 124 1.24 -12.98 13.39
N SER A 125 0.89 -12.16 14.39
CA SER A 125 0.69 -12.58 15.78
C SER A 125 -0.43 -13.62 15.97
N SER A 126 -1.42 -13.66 15.08
CA SER A 126 -2.52 -14.65 15.06
C SER A 126 -2.26 -15.85 14.13
N LEU A 127 -1.16 -15.86 13.37
CA LEU A 127 -0.79 -17.00 12.52
C LEU A 127 -0.59 -18.33 13.28
N PRO A 128 -0.10 -18.37 14.55
CA PRO A 128 0.00 -19.60 15.33
C PRO A 128 -1.35 -20.25 15.69
N GLU A 129 -2.48 -19.58 15.44
CA GLU A 129 -3.82 -20.17 15.58
C GLU A 129 -4.16 -21.19 14.47
N ILE A 130 -3.33 -21.31 13.44
CA ILE A 130 -3.47 -22.28 12.35
C ILE A 130 -2.51 -23.46 12.57
N GLU A 131 -3.02 -24.70 12.50
CA GLU A 131 -2.16 -25.87 12.66
C GLU A 131 -1.14 -25.97 11.50
N LYS A 132 0.11 -26.28 11.85
CA LYS A 132 1.25 -26.35 10.90
C LYS A 132 1.42 -25.08 10.05
N ALA A 133 1.18 -23.91 10.64
CA ALA A 133 1.35 -22.62 9.97
C ALA A 133 2.81 -22.29 9.61
N LEU A 134 3.01 -21.64 8.46
CA LEU A 134 4.30 -21.12 7.98
C LEU A 134 4.08 -19.83 7.16
N ALA A 135 4.85 -18.78 7.46
CA ALA A 135 4.97 -17.60 6.60
C ALA A 135 6.30 -17.62 5.84
N VAL A 136 6.27 -17.38 4.53
CA VAL A 136 7.48 -17.26 3.71
C VAL A 136 7.51 -15.89 3.07
N PHE A 137 8.69 -15.28 2.98
CA PHE A 137 8.87 -13.93 2.46
C PHE A 137 9.85 -13.94 1.29
N CYS A 138 9.36 -13.68 0.07
CA CYS A 138 10.17 -13.47 -1.13
C CYS A 138 10.37 -11.96 -1.30
N MET A 139 11.51 -11.43 -0.83
CA MET A 139 11.69 -9.97 -0.69
C MET A 139 12.77 -9.45 -1.62
N ALA A 140 12.38 -8.70 -2.65
CA ALA A 140 13.31 -7.92 -3.45
C ALA A 140 13.76 -6.65 -2.70
N THR A 141 15.03 -6.30 -2.90
CA THR A 141 15.64 -5.04 -2.43
C THR A 141 15.74 -4.06 -3.60
N TYR A 142 15.30 -2.82 -3.42
CA TYR A 142 15.30 -1.77 -4.45
C TYR A 142 16.03 -0.51 -3.93
N GLY A 143 16.08 0.55 -4.75
CA GLY A 143 16.69 1.82 -4.38
C GLY A 143 18.14 1.68 -3.89
N GLU A 144 18.45 2.30 -2.76
CA GLU A 144 19.74 2.21 -2.07
C GLU A 144 19.64 1.26 -0.85
N GLY A 145 19.08 0.07 -1.06
CA GLY A 145 18.85 -0.92 0.01
C GLY A 145 17.43 -0.89 0.61
N ASP A 146 16.54 -0.13 -0.01
CA ASP A 146 15.16 0.10 0.37
C ASP A 146 14.26 -1.12 0.12
N PRO A 147 13.05 -1.17 0.72
CA PRO A 147 12.00 -2.09 0.29
C PRO A 147 11.55 -1.82 -1.15
N THR A 148 10.69 -2.71 -1.65
CA THR A 148 9.85 -2.49 -2.84
C THR A 148 8.59 -1.72 -2.45
N ASP A 149 7.97 -0.98 -3.38
CA ASP A 149 6.85 -0.07 -3.06
C ASP A 149 5.71 -0.81 -2.33
N ASN A 150 5.34 -2.00 -2.81
CA ASN A 150 4.28 -2.83 -2.24
C ASN A 150 4.62 -3.43 -0.85
N ALA A 151 5.87 -3.33 -0.42
CA ALA A 151 6.37 -3.79 0.86
C ALA A 151 6.75 -2.64 1.83
N GLN A 152 6.51 -1.37 1.47
CA GLN A 152 6.85 -0.21 2.31
C GLN A 152 6.09 -0.23 3.64
N ASP A 153 4.76 -0.38 3.63
CA ASP A 153 3.92 -0.44 4.85
C ASP A 153 4.38 -1.57 5.81
N PHE A 154 4.84 -2.71 5.26
CA PHE A 154 5.38 -3.82 6.03
C PHE A 154 6.78 -3.52 6.61
N TYR A 155 7.62 -2.82 5.85
CA TYR A 155 8.94 -2.38 6.31
C TYR A 155 8.82 -1.36 7.45
N ASP A 156 7.93 -0.38 7.31
CA ASP A 156 7.67 0.64 8.33
C ASP A 156 7.07 0.00 9.60
N TRP A 157 6.12 -0.94 9.44
CA TRP A 157 5.61 -1.73 10.56
C TRP A 157 6.72 -2.51 11.28
N LEU A 158 7.63 -3.16 10.55
CA LEU A 158 8.77 -3.87 11.14
C LEU A 158 9.73 -2.93 11.91
N GLN A 159 9.85 -1.66 11.51
CA GLN A 159 10.63 -0.68 12.27
C GLN A 159 9.96 -0.30 13.59
N GLU A 160 8.66 0.00 13.59
CA GLU A 160 7.94 0.56 14.74
C GLU A 160 7.38 -0.51 15.72
N THR A 161 7.16 -1.74 15.26
CA THR A 161 6.46 -2.78 16.05
C THR A 161 7.33 -3.41 17.14
N ASP A 162 6.77 -3.61 18.33
CA ASP A 162 7.31 -4.47 19.40
C ASP A 162 6.31 -5.61 19.74
N VAL A 163 5.55 -6.07 18.73
CA VAL A 163 4.62 -7.21 18.87
C VAL A 163 5.39 -8.52 19.00
N ASP A 164 5.01 -9.32 19.99
CA ASP A 164 5.53 -10.68 20.19
C ASP A 164 5.01 -11.63 19.10
N LEU A 165 5.92 -12.20 18.32
CA LEU A 165 5.68 -13.20 17.28
C LEU A 165 6.09 -14.61 17.74
N SER A 166 6.20 -14.85 19.06
CA SER A 166 6.49 -16.16 19.64
C SER A 166 5.57 -17.26 19.09
N GLY A 167 6.16 -18.27 18.45
CA GLY A 167 5.45 -19.39 17.82
C GLY A 167 5.07 -19.18 16.36
N VAL A 168 5.24 -17.97 15.81
CA VAL A 168 5.25 -17.75 14.35
C VAL A 168 6.45 -18.50 13.77
N LYS A 169 6.24 -19.19 12.65
CA LYS A 169 7.27 -19.93 11.93
C LYS A 169 7.48 -19.28 10.58
N TYR A 170 8.74 -19.02 10.22
CA TYR A 170 9.04 -18.30 8.98
C TYR A 170 10.28 -18.79 8.22
N ALA A 171 10.37 -18.41 6.95
CA ALA A 171 11.58 -18.48 6.13
C ALA A 171 11.63 -17.28 5.17
N VAL A 172 12.83 -16.89 4.71
CA VAL A 172 13.01 -15.73 3.82
C VAL A 172 13.91 -16.10 2.65
N PHE A 173 13.51 -15.70 1.44
CA PHE A 173 14.35 -15.68 0.25
C PHE A 173 14.50 -14.22 -0.21
N ALA A 174 15.71 -13.69 -0.16
CA ALA A 174 16.03 -12.34 -0.59
C ALA A 174 16.40 -12.32 -2.09
N LEU A 175 15.86 -11.34 -2.82
CA LEU A 175 16.23 -11.06 -4.22
C LEU A 175 16.98 -9.72 -4.27
N GLY A 176 18.11 -9.70 -4.95
CA GLY A 176 18.97 -8.53 -5.08
C GLY A 176 20.12 -8.79 -6.05
N ASN A 177 21.05 -7.84 -6.14
CA ASN A 177 22.15 -7.87 -7.09
C ASN A 177 23.46 -7.41 -6.41
N LYS A 178 24.55 -8.18 -6.54
CA LYS A 178 25.84 -7.92 -5.86
C LYS A 178 26.59 -6.69 -6.38
N THR A 179 26.16 -6.06 -7.48
CA THR A 179 26.74 -4.80 -7.98
C THR A 179 26.30 -3.56 -7.18
N TYR A 180 25.21 -3.66 -6.40
CA TYR A 180 24.71 -2.60 -5.52
C TYR A 180 25.38 -2.67 -4.13
N GLU A 181 25.63 -1.51 -3.51
CA GLU A 181 26.27 -1.44 -2.18
C GLU A 181 25.46 -2.20 -1.10
N HIS A 182 24.13 -2.17 -1.21
CA HIS A 182 23.21 -2.74 -0.23
C HIS A 182 22.58 -4.08 -0.68
N PHE A 183 23.40 -4.97 -1.25
CA PHE A 183 23.02 -6.33 -1.67
C PHE A 183 22.09 -7.05 -0.67
N ASN A 184 20.88 -7.38 -1.10
CA ASN A 184 19.87 -8.12 -0.33
C ASN A 184 19.48 -7.49 1.04
N ALA A 185 19.58 -6.17 1.18
CA ALA A 185 19.28 -5.47 2.43
C ALA A 185 17.87 -5.71 2.97
N MET A 186 16.82 -5.67 2.12
CA MET A 186 15.44 -5.86 2.58
C MET A 186 15.20 -7.26 3.13
N GLY A 187 15.59 -8.32 2.40
CA GLY A 187 15.46 -9.69 2.90
C GLY A 187 16.28 -9.99 4.15
N LYS A 188 17.50 -9.44 4.25
CA LYS A 188 18.33 -9.50 5.48
C LYS A 188 17.68 -8.77 6.66
N TYR A 189 16.99 -7.66 6.40
CA TYR A 189 16.30 -6.88 7.43
C TYR A 189 15.06 -7.65 7.94
N VAL A 190 14.20 -8.14 7.04
CA VAL A 190 13.02 -8.94 7.38
C VAL A 190 13.40 -10.19 8.17
N ASP A 191 14.36 -10.97 7.70
CA ASP A 191 14.83 -12.19 8.40
C ASP A 191 15.32 -11.90 9.81
N LYS A 192 16.15 -10.87 9.98
CA LYS A 192 16.68 -10.46 11.28
C LYS A 192 15.60 -9.91 12.21
N ARG A 193 14.64 -9.13 11.69
CA ARG A 193 13.62 -8.47 12.52
C ARG A 193 12.56 -9.45 12.99
N LEU A 194 12.17 -10.43 12.16
CA LEU A 194 11.27 -11.52 12.57
C LEU A 194 11.86 -12.36 13.73
N GLU A 195 13.15 -12.71 13.65
CA GLU A 195 13.86 -13.39 14.76
C GLU A 195 13.91 -12.52 16.04
N GLN A 196 14.16 -11.22 15.90
CA GLN A 196 14.14 -10.28 17.03
C GLN A 196 12.76 -10.12 17.70
N LEU A 197 11.68 -10.32 16.95
CA LEU A 197 10.31 -10.30 17.45
C LEU A 197 9.86 -11.67 18.01
N GLY A 198 10.75 -12.68 18.05
CA GLY A 198 10.47 -13.99 18.65
C GLY A 198 9.97 -15.06 17.69
N ALA A 199 9.88 -14.78 16.38
CA ALA A 199 9.50 -15.78 15.39
C ALA A 199 10.62 -16.81 15.17
N GLN A 200 10.25 -18.06 14.88
CA GLN A 200 11.17 -19.17 14.63
C GLN A 200 11.52 -19.27 13.14
N ARG A 201 12.80 -19.06 12.79
CA ARG A 201 13.35 -19.39 11.46
C ARG A 201 13.31 -20.91 11.25
N ILE A 202 12.73 -21.36 10.14
CA ILE A 202 12.59 -22.78 9.77
C ILE A 202 13.67 -23.23 8.78
N PHE A 203 14.13 -22.33 7.93
CA PHE A 203 15.19 -22.57 6.96
C PHE A 203 16.03 -21.31 6.76
N ASP A 204 17.29 -21.47 6.36
CA ASP A 204 18.26 -20.37 6.27
C ASP A 204 17.87 -19.32 5.22
N LEU A 205 18.27 -18.07 5.48
CA LEU A 205 18.04 -16.93 4.59
C LEU A 205 18.65 -17.17 3.21
N GLY A 206 17.81 -17.25 2.18
CA GLY A 206 18.26 -17.26 0.79
C GLY A 206 18.76 -15.88 0.37
N LEU A 207 19.86 -15.85 -0.40
CA LEU A 207 20.52 -14.63 -0.86
C LEU A 207 20.76 -14.69 -2.38
N GLY A 208 19.66 -14.65 -3.15
CA GLY A 208 19.73 -14.71 -4.61
C GLY A 208 20.40 -13.49 -5.22
N ASP A 209 21.14 -13.70 -6.33
CA ASP A 209 21.93 -12.67 -6.99
C ASP A 209 21.69 -12.57 -8.51
N ASP A 210 21.11 -11.44 -8.91
CA ASP A 210 20.79 -11.07 -10.29
C ASP A 210 22.03 -10.64 -11.12
N ASP A 211 23.21 -10.48 -10.52
CA ASP A 211 24.48 -10.37 -11.27
C ASP A 211 24.98 -11.74 -11.78
N GLY A 212 24.50 -12.83 -11.15
CA GLY A 212 24.87 -14.21 -11.44
C GLY A 212 23.75 -14.98 -12.15
N ASN A 213 22.96 -15.71 -11.38
CA ASN A 213 21.79 -16.44 -11.86
C ASN A 213 20.76 -16.62 -10.72
N LEU A 214 19.92 -15.60 -10.54
CA LEU A 214 18.88 -15.53 -9.53
C LEU A 214 17.90 -16.72 -9.55
N GLU A 215 17.67 -17.33 -10.72
CA GLU A 215 16.83 -18.53 -10.87
C GLU A 215 17.52 -19.80 -10.34
N GLU A 216 18.83 -19.98 -10.60
CA GLU A 216 19.59 -21.11 -10.03
C GLU A 216 19.76 -20.98 -8.51
N ASP A 217 19.97 -19.77 -7.98
CA ASP A 217 19.96 -19.51 -6.54
C ASP A 217 18.60 -19.86 -5.91
N PHE A 218 17.50 -19.46 -6.55
CA PHE A 218 16.15 -19.76 -6.10
C PHE A 218 15.82 -21.27 -6.15
N ILE A 219 16.17 -21.96 -7.23
CA ILE A 219 16.02 -23.43 -7.33
C ILE A 219 16.82 -24.10 -6.21
N THR A 220 18.10 -23.73 -6.03
CA THR A 220 19.00 -24.33 -5.03
C THR A 220 18.50 -24.13 -3.61
N TRP A 221 17.95 -22.96 -3.29
CA TRP A 221 17.33 -22.68 -1.99
C TRP A 221 16.03 -23.50 -1.81
N ARG A 222 15.15 -23.49 -2.83
CA ARG A 222 13.84 -24.16 -2.80
C ARG A 222 13.96 -25.68 -2.63
N GLU A 223 14.93 -26.31 -3.28
CA GLU A 223 15.18 -27.76 -3.19
C GLU A 223 15.65 -28.21 -1.79
N GLN A 224 16.22 -27.31 -0.99
CA GLN A 224 16.63 -27.57 0.40
C GLN A 224 15.59 -27.11 1.43
N PHE A 225 14.87 -26.03 1.13
CA PHE A 225 13.75 -25.50 1.92
C PHE A 225 12.65 -26.54 2.13
N TRP A 226 12.19 -27.22 1.07
CA TRP A 226 11.07 -28.16 1.20
C TRP A 226 11.39 -29.40 2.08
N PRO A 227 12.56 -30.05 1.97
CA PRO A 227 13.00 -31.06 2.95
C PRO A 227 12.99 -30.56 4.41
N ALA A 228 13.50 -29.36 4.68
CA ALA A 228 13.51 -28.79 6.03
C ALA A 228 12.08 -28.54 6.58
N VAL A 229 11.17 -28.06 5.71
CA VAL A 229 9.74 -27.93 6.03
C VAL A 229 9.10 -29.30 6.30
N CYS A 230 9.43 -30.33 5.52
CA CYS A 230 8.92 -31.69 5.73
C CYS A 230 9.36 -32.27 7.09
N GLU A 231 10.65 -32.15 7.41
CA GLU A 231 11.22 -32.60 8.69
C GLU A 231 10.60 -31.85 9.88
N HIS A 232 10.51 -30.51 9.81
CA HIS A 232 10.02 -29.69 10.91
C HIS A 232 8.52 -29.86 11.20
N PHE A 233 7.70 -30.06 10.17
CA PHE A 233 6.24 -30.18 10.32
C PHE A 233 5.73 -31.63 10.33
N GLY A 234 6.60 -32.63 10.15
CA GLY A 234 6.22 -34.04 10.07
C GLY A 234 5.20 -34.26 8.94
N VAL A 235 5.59 -33.93 7.72
CA VAL A 235 4.85 -34.24 6.49
C VAL A 235 5.79 -34.91 5.49
N GLU A 236 5.21 -35.70 4.57
CA GLU A 236 5.95 -36.36 3.50
C GLU A 236 5.48 -35.81 2.15
N ALA A 237 6.38 -35.82 1.15
CA ALA A 237 5.99 -35.51 -0.22
C ALA A 237 4.97 -36.55 -0.72
N THR A 238 3.84 -36.11 -1.27
CA THR A 238 2.75 -37.01 -1.70
C THR A 238 3.12 -37.84 -2.93
N GLY A 239 4.25 -37.53 -3.58
CA GLY A 239 4.70 -38.17 -4.83
C GLY A 239 3.92 -37.75 -6.06
N GLU A 240 2.88 -36.92 -5.90
CA GLU A 240 2.07 -36.44 -7.01
C GLU A 240 2.79 -35.31 -7.76
N GLU A 241 3.41 -35.64 -8.89
CA GLU A 241 3.65 -34.68 -9.98
C GLU A 241 2.33 -34.33 -10.69
N SER A 242 1.34 -33.90 -9.90
CA SER A 242 0.13 -33.30 -10.41
C SER A 242 0.51 -31.97 -11.07
N SER A 243 0.22 -31.85 -12.38
CA SER A 243 0.27 -30.55 -13.06
C SER A 243 -0.96 -29.74 -12.63
N ILE A 244 -0.91 -29.22 -11.41
CA ILE A 244 -1.99 -28.46 -10.77
C ILE A 244 -2.17 -27.17 -11.57
N ARG A 245 -3.11 -27.19 -12.50
CA ARG A 245 -3.58 -26.00 -13.21
C ARG A 245 -4.13 -25.04 -12.15
N GLN A 246 -3.56 -23.85 -12.05
CA GLN A 246 -4.11 -22.77 -11.23
C GLN A 246 -5.40 -22.20 -11.87
N TYR A 247 -5.52 -22.30 -13.19
CA TYR A 247 -6.59 -21.68 -13.97
C TYR A 247 -7.35 -22.69 -14.84
N GLU A 248 -8.67 -22.59 -14.80
CA GLU A 248 -9.60 -23.17 -15.77
C GLU A 248 -9.71 -22.27 -17.01
N LEU A 249 -9.64 -22.86 -18.20
CA LEU A 249 -9.81 -22.17 -19.47
C LEU A 249 -11.30 -22.16 -19.86
N MET A 250 -11.86 -20.97 -20.07
CA MET A 250 -13.22 -20.78 -20.56
C MET A 250 -13.19 -19.97 -21.86
N VAL A 251 -13.56 -20.60 -22.98
CA VAL A 251 -13.63 -19.96 -24.31
C VAL A 251 -15.02 -19.39 -24.53
N HIS A 252 -15.11 -18.18 -25.09
CA HIS A 252 -16.37 -17.46 -25.31
C HIS A 252 -16.67 -17.34 -26.81
N THR A 253 -17.75 -17.96 -27.29
CA THR A 253 -18.14 -17.92 -28.71
C THR A 253 -18.92 -16.68 -29.11
N ASP A 254 -19.72 -16.13 -28.18
CA ASP A 254 -20.74 -15.10 -28.45
C ASP A 254 -20.61 -13.96 -27.44
N MET A 255 -19.43 -13.34 -27.37
CA MET A 255 -19.14 -12.25 -26.42
C MET A 255 -19.28 -10.86 -27.04
N ASP A 256 -19.78 -9.92 -26.23
CA ASP A 256 -19.85 -8.49 -26.55
C ASP A 256 -18.45 -7.87 -26.42
N MET A 257 -17.90 -7.34 -27.51
CA MET A 257 -16.56 -6.72 -27.55
C MET A 257 -16.42 -5.52 -26.60
N ALA A 258 -17.51 -4.90 -26.14
CA ALA A 258 -17.47 -3.88 -25.09
C ALA A 258 -17.08 -4.45 -23.70
N LYS A 259 -17.03 -5.77 -23.55
CA LYS A 259 -16.70 -6.50 -22.31
C LYS A 259 -15.35 -7.22 -22.34
N VAL A 260 -14.66 -7.20 -23.48
CA VAL A 260 -13.37 -7.85 -23.68
C VAL A 260 -12.26 -6.81 -23.53
N TYR A 261 -11.15 -7.20 -22.90
CA TYR A 261 -9.97 -6.35 -22.77
C TYR A 261 -9.13 -6.39 -24.04
N THR A 262 -8.46 -5.27 -24.28
CA THR A 262 -7.78 -4.90 -25.52
C THR A 262 -6.40 -4.29 -25.25
N GLY A 263 -5.78 -4.69 -24.12
CA GLY A 263 -4.47 -4.21 -23.65
C GLY A 263 -4.49 -3.34 -22.38
N GLU A 264 -5.66 -3.05 -21.80
CA GLU A 264 -5.76 -2.28 -20.55
C GLU A 264 -5.29 -3.07 -19.32
N MET A 265 -4.42 -2.49 -18.49
CA MET A 265 -3.87 -3.18 -17.30
C MET A 265 -4.88 -3.42 -16.17
N GLY A 266 -5.72 -2.42 -15.87
CA GLY A 266 -6.60 -2.43 -14.69
C GLY A 266 -8.08 -2.58 -15.05
N ARG A 267 -8.82 -1.46 -15.00
CA ARG A 267 -10.26 -1.45 -15.29
C ARG A 267 -10.53 -1.56 -16.80
N LEU A 268 -11.44 -2.45 -17.18
CA LEU A 268 -12.05 -2.53 -18.52
C LEU A 268 -12.39 -1.14 -19.09
N LYS A 269 -11.88 -0.86 -20.28
CA LYS A 269 -12.01 0.38 -21.04
C LYS A 269 -11.41 1.62 -20.37
N SER A 270 -10.41 1.48 -19.49
CA SER A 270 -9.66 2.61 -18.90
C SER A 270 -8.82 3.38 -19.92
N TYR A 271 -8.26 2.72 -20.93
CA TYR A 271 -7.46 3.37 -21.99
C TYR A 271 -8.34 4.26 -22.88
N GLU A 272 -9.60 3.89 -23.10
CA GLU A 272 -10.59 4.72 -23.78
C GLU A 272 -11.20 5.78 -22.84
N ASN A 273 -11.48 5.43 -21.58
CA ASN A 273 -12.18 6.25 -20.60
C ASN A 273 -11.24 6.82 -19.53
N GLN A 274 -10.13 7.41 -19.99
CA GLN A 274 -9.04 7.96 -19.17
C GLN A 274 -9.56 8.96 -18.11
N LYS A 275 -9.28 8.69 -16.83
CA LYS A 275 -9.69 9.51 -15.67
C LYS A 275 -8.58 9.50 -14.61
N PRO A 276 -8.19 10.66 -14.06
CA PRO A 276 -7.23 10.74 -12.95
C PRO A 276 -7.81 10.18 -11.63
N PRO A 277 -6.98 9.76 -10.66
CA PRO A 277 -5.51 9.72 -10.71
C PRO A 277 -4.98 8.69 -11.71
N PHE A 278 -3.73 8.85 -12.14
CA PHE A 278 -3.04 7.88 -12.98
C PHE A 278 -1.83 7.33 -12.21
N ASP A 279 -1.66 6.01 -12.30
CA ASP A 279 -0.73 5.20 -11.52
C ASP A 279 -0.45 3.88 -12.28
N ALA A 280 0.26 2.92 -11.69
CA ALA A 280 0.54 1.62 -12.32
C ALA A 280 -0.74 0.81 -12.65
N LYS A 281 -1.76 0.89 -11.79
CA LYS A 281 -3.04 0.17 -11.93
C LYS A 281 -3.99 0.91 -12.90
N ASN A 282 -3.72 2.18 -13.21
CA ASN A 282 -4.44 3.01 -14.20
C ASN A 282 -3.47 3.98 -14.93
N PRO A 283 -2.72 3.54 -15.96
CA PRO A 283 -1.74 4.40 -16.64
C PRO A 283 -2.37 5.43 -17.59
N PHE A 284 -1.64 6.52 -17.85
CA PHE A 284 -2.03 7.58 -18.78
C PHE A 284 -1.49 7.36 -20.20
N LEU A 285 -2.34 7.49 -21.21
CA LEU A 285 -1.97 7.38 -22.63
C LEU A 285 -1.40 8.71 -23.15
N ALA A 286 -0.17 9.01 -22.74
CA ALA A 286 0.56 10.21 -23.19
C ALA A 286 0.87 10.16 -24.69
N VAL A 287 0.70 11.30 -25.38
CA VAL A 287 1.00 11.41 -26.82
C VAL A 287 2.49 11.62 -27.02
N VAL A 288 3.14 10.80 -27.84
CA VAL A 288 4.55 11.00 -28.23
C VAL A 288 4.63 12.17 -29.22
N THR A 289 5.01 13.35 -28.73
CA THR A 289 5.07 14.59 -29.53
C THR A 289 6.39 14.73 -30.28
N THR A 290 7.49 14.30 -29.67
CA THR A 290 8.81 14.17 -30.31
C THR A 290 9.28 12.72 -30.20
N ASN A 291 9.81 12.18 -31.29
CA ASN A 291 10.70 11.02 -31.28
C ASN A 291 11.85 11.31 -32.26
N ARG A 292 13.07 11.45 -31.75
CA ARG A 292 14.25 11.83 -32.55
C ARG A 292 15.49 11.04 -32.16
N LYS A 293 16.29 10.64 -33.14
CA LYS A 293 17.59 10.00 -32.90
C LYS A 293 18.59 11.02 -32.33
N LEU A 294 19.28 10.63 -31.25
CA LEU A 294 20.32 11.43 -30.59
C LEU A 294 21.72 11.22 -31.19
N ASN A 295 22.07 9.98 -31.53
CA ASN A 295 23.43 9.65 -31.96
C ASN A 295 23.59 9.63 -33.49
N GLN A 296 24.74 10.11 -33.97
CA GLN A 296 25.03 10.18 -35.41
C GLN A 296 25.41 8.81 -35.99
N GLY A 297 26.21 8.01 -35.27
CA GLY A 297 26.68 6.68 -35.70
C GLY A 297 25.57 5.64 -35.86
N THR A 298 25.85 4.55 -36.58
CA THR A 298 24.86 3.54 -36.99
C THR A 298 24.79 2.29 -36.09
N GLU A 299 25.83 1.99 -35.32
CA GLU A 299 25.95 0.76 -34.51
C GLU A 299 24.93 0.63 -33.38
N ARG A 300 24.41 1.77 -32.90
CA ARG A 300 23.43 1.86 -31.82
C ARG A 300 22.36 2.88 -32.20
N HIS A 301 21.17 2.77 -31.61
CA HIS A 301 20.11 3.76 -31.73
C HIS A 301 19.83 4.36 -30.35
N LEU A 302 20.32 5.56 -30.09
CA LEU A 302 19.94 6.37 -28.93
C LEU A 302 18.84 7.31 -29.40
N MET A 303 17.74 7.38 -28.65
CA MET A 303 16.55 8.16 -28.98
C MET A 303 16.19 9.15 -27.86
N HIS A 304 15.52 10.22 -28.22
CA HIS A 304 14.91 11.19 -27.31
C HIS A 304 13.43 11.25 -27.64
N LEU A 305 12.60 11.00 -26.63
CA LEU A 305 11.15 11.08 -26.71
C LEU A 305 10.65 12.24 -25.85
N GLU A 306 9.56 12.85 -26.28
CA GLU A 306 8.76 13.77 -25.46
C GLU A 306 7.34 13.22 -25.40
N LEU A 307 6.80 13.12 -24.17
CA LEU A 307 5.47 12.58 -23.89
C LEU A 307 4.60 13.74 -23.37
N ASP A 308 3.52 14.06 -24.09
CA ASP A 308 2.58 15.08 -23.65
C ASP A 308 1.67 14.54 -22.54
N ILE A 309 1.81 15.11 -21.35
CA ILE A 309 1.01 14.81 -20.15
C ILE A 309 -0.01 15.93 -19.83
N SER A 310 -0.31 16.81 -20.78
CA SER A 310 -1.35 17.84 -20.65
C SER A 310 -2.69 17.24 -20.23
N ASP A 311 -3.46 17.97 -19.42
CA ASP A 311 -4.75 17.61 -18.81
C ASP A 311 -4.78 16.33 -17.92
N SER A 312 -3.74 15.50 -17.92
CA SER A 312 -3.63 14.29 -17.08
C SER A 312 -3.65 14.56 -15.57
N LYS A 313 -3.22 15.76 -15.16
CA LYS A 313 -2.93 16.18 -13.78
C LYS A 313 -1.74 15.46 -13.12
N ILE A 314 -0.97 14.66 -13.87
CA ILE A 314 0.30 14.09 -13.42
C ILE A 314 1.25 15.22 -13.01
N ARG A 315 2.09 14.95 -12.02
CA ARG A 315 3.19 15.81 -11.57
C ARG A 315 4.45 14.97 -11.49
N TYR A 316 5.58 15.59 -11.79
CA TYR A 316 6.91 15.02 -11.65
C TYR A 316 7.91 16.15 -11.41
N GLU A 317 9.03 15.84 -10.77
CA GLU A 317 10.18 16.71 -10.57
C GLU A 317 11.42 16.18 -11.32
N SER A 318 12.49 16.98 -11.36
CA SER A 318 13.73 16.61 -12.07
C SER A 318 14.54 15.58 -11.28
N GLY A 319 14.31 14.30 -11.58
CA GLY A 319 14.89 13.15 -10.89
C GLY A 319 13.93 11.96 -10.82
N ASP A 320 12.62 12.21 -11.01
CA ASP A 320 11.59 11.19 -11.03
C ASP A 320 11.70 10.28 -12.26
N HIS A 321 11.19 9.05 -12.12
CA HIS A 321 11.18 8.04 -13.16
C HIS A 321 9.81 7.97 -13.86
N VAL A 322 9.81 7.64 -15.16
CA VAL A 322 8.60 7.37 -15.92
C VAL A 322 8.51 5.89 -16.30
N ALA A 323 7.50 5.19 -15.78
CA ALA A 323 7.17 3.83 -16.19
C ALA A 323 6.35 3.85 -17.49
N VAL A 324 6.60 2.87 -18.37
CA VAL A 324 5.90 2.72 -19.65
C VAL A 324 5.59 1.24 -19.86
N TYR A 325 4.32 0.92 -20.15
CA TYR A 325 3.91 -0.42 -20.54
C TYR A 325 4.17 -0.64 -22.05
N PRO A 326 5.07 -1.57 -22.44
CA PRO A 326 5.35 -1.85 -23.84
C PRO A 326 4.33 -2.83 -24.45
N ALA A 327 4.30 -2.89 -25.78
CA ALA A 327 3.71 -4.00 -26.53
C ALA A 327 4.83 -4.88 -27.09
N ASN A 328 4.59 -6.20 -27.16
CA ASN A 328 5.50 -7.14 -27.81
C ASN A 328 5.52 -6.96 -29.34
N ASP A 329 6.58 -7.43 -29.99
CA ASP A 329 6.64 -7.49 -31.46
C ASP A 329 5.55 -8.45 -31.99
N SER A 330 4.66 -7.93 -32.83
CA SER A 330 3.57 -8.72 -33.42
C SER A 330 4.07 -9.85 -34.32
N ALA A 331 5.27 -9.74 -34.90
CA ALA A 331 5.89 -10.85 -35.63
C ALA A 331 6.20 -12.03 -34.69
N LEU A 332 6.72 -11.76 -33.49
CA LEU A 332 7.03 -12.79 -32.48
C LEU A 332 5.75 -13.41 -31.90
N VAL A 333 4.72 -12.59 -31.65
CA VAL A 333 3.40 -13.08 -31.17
C VAL A 333 2.75 -14.00 -32.22
N ASN A 334 2.76 -13.62 -33.49
CA ASN A 334 2.22 -14.45 -34.57
C ASN A 334 3.00 -15.76 -34.72
N GLN A 335 4.34 -15.72 -34.63
CA GLN A 335 5.17 -16.93 -34.64
C GLN A 335 4.88 -17.87 -33.46
N LEU A 336 4.51 -17.34 -32.29
CA LEU A 336 4.07 -18.15 -31.15
C LEU A 336 2.70 -18.80 -31.40
N GLY A 337 1.76 -18.12 -32.06
CA GLY A 337 0.51 -18.73 -32.52
C GLY A 337 0.75 -19.87 -33.52
N GLU A 338 1.57 -19.61 -34.55
CA GLU A 338 1.94 -20.58 -35.59
C GLU A 338 2.60 -21.84 -35.02
N ILE A 339 3.59 -21.71 -34.12
CA ILE A 339 4.31 -22.87 -33.58
C ILE A 339 3.48 -23.68 -32.57
N LEU A 340 2.53 -23.05 -31.87
CA LEU A 340 1.60 -23.72 -30.96
C LEU A 340 0.39 -24.32 -31.71
N GLY A 341 0.18 -23.96 -32.98
CA GLY A 341 -1.01 -24.35 -33.75
C GLY A 341 -2.31 -23.77 -33.19
N ALA A 342 -2.22 -22.60 -32.56
CA ALA A 342 -3.34 -21.94 -31.88
C ALA A 342 -3.88 -20.77 -32.71
N ASP A 343 -5.20 -20.61 -32.69
CA ASP A 343 -5.87 -19.40 -33.18
C ASP A 343 -5.76 -18.32 -32.09
N LEU A 344 -5.25 -17.14 -32.46
CA LEU A 344 -4.94 -16.05 -31.53
C LEU A 344 -6.14 -15.12 -31.29
N ASP A 345 -7.09 -15.04 -32.23
CA ASP A 345 -8.29 -14.18 -32.12
C ASP A 345 -9.38 -14.82 -31.20
N VAL A 346 -9.02 -15.84 -30.40
CA VAL A 346 -9.96 -16.63 -29.59
C VAL A 346 -10.20 -16.00 -28.22
N ILE A 347 -11.34 -15.33 -28.09
CA ILE A 347 -11.79 -14.69 -26.84
C ILE A 347 -11.92 -15.73 -25.72
N MET A 348 -11.15 -15.57 -24.64
CA MET A 348 -11.12 -16.53 -23.53
C MET A 348 -10.82 -15.91 -22.16
N SER A 349 -11.23 -16.61 -21.10
CA SER A 349 -10.91 -16.34 -19.70
C SER A 349 -10.03 -17.44 -19.09
N LEU A 350 -9.14 -17.04 -18.18
CA LEU A 350 -8.45 -17.93 -17.24
C LEU A 350 -9.01 -17.69 -15.83
N ASN A 351 -9.94 -18.54 -15.41
CA ASN A 351 -10.61 -18.44 -14.12
C ASN A 351 -9.80 -19.18 -13.05
N ASN A 352 -9.50 -18.55 -11.92
CA ASN A 352 -8.72 -19.19 -10.85
C ASN A 352 -9.54 -20.31 -10.17
N LEU A 353 -8.99 -21.52 -10.16
CA LEU A 353 -9.60 -22.69 -9.53
C LEU A 353 -9.61 -22.59 -8.00
N ASP A 354 -8.65 -21.85 -7.42
CA ASP A 354 -8.72 -21.38 -6.05
C ASP A 354 -9.59 -20.11 -5.99
N GLY A 355 -10.91 -20.29 -5.85
CA GLY A 355 -11.92 -19.21 -5.89
C GLY A 355 -11.85 -18.11 -4.81
N GLU A 356 -10.74 -18.00 -4.06
CA GLU A 356 -10.47 -16.90 -3.11
C GLU A 356 -9.03 -16.35 -3.17
N SER A 357 -8.13 -16.89 -4.01
CA SER A 357 -6.84 -16.23 -4.27
C SER A 357 -6.99 -15.18 -5.37
N TRP A 358 -7.09 -13.92 -4.93
CA TRP A 358 -6.86 -12.74 -5.74
C TRP A 358 -5.37 -12.66 -6.12
N VAL A 359 -4.94 -13.53 -7.03
CA VAL A 359 -3.81 -13.16 -7.90
C VAL A 359 -4.42 -12.24 -8.97
N PRO A 360 -3.88 -11.03 -9.19
CA PRO A 360 -4.36 -10.14 -10.24
C PRO A 360 -3.96 -10.70 -11.61
N VAL A 361 -4.71 -11.70 -12.09
CA VAL A 361 -4.59 -12.16 -13.46
C VAL A 361 -4.87 -10.97 -14.36
N LEU A 362 -3.89 -10.66 -15.21
CA LEU A 362 -4.02 -9.84 -16.42
C LEU A 362 -5.45 -9.98 -16.99
N PRO A 363 -6.23 -8.88 -17.05
CA PRO A 363 -7.67 -8.90 -16.83
C PRO A 363 -8.49 -9.94 -17.60
N SER A 364 -9.56 -10.42 -16.97
CA SER A 364 -10.15 -11.76 -17.15
C SER A 364 -10.77 -12.14 -18.50
N THR A 365 -10.64 -11.33 -19.56
CA THR A 365 -11.03 -11.73 -20.93
C THR A 365 -10.19 -11.00 -21.96
N TRP A 366 -9.40 -11.73 -22.74
CA TRP A 366 -8.53 -11.20 -23.80
C TRP A 366 -9.17 -11.40 -25.18
N ALA A 367 -8.76 -10.56 -26.14
CA ALA A 367 -8.94 -10.68 -27.58
C ALA A 367 -7.57 -10.51 -28.27
#